data_AF-A0A661R0F3-F1
#
_entry.id   AF-A0A661R0F3-F1
#
_cell.length_a   1.000
_cell.length_b   1.000
_cell.length_c   1.000
_cell.angle_alpha   90.00
_cell.angle_beta   90.00
_cell.angle_gamma   90.00
#
_symmetry.space_group_name_H-M   'P 1'
#
loop_
_entity.id
_entity.type
_entity.pdbx_description
1 polymer ?
#
loop_
_entity_poly.entity_id
_entity_poly.type
_entity_poly.pdbx_seq_one_letter_code
_entity_poly.pdbx_strand_id
1 'polypeptide(L)'
;MSKYEGIVKMLRFFVQTKNFSYVDRIGNALNPEPVEVTLHEALRAFRSVRESAIMDKEGRRYVEKDGKKIPVPSIPSEEEVKTFLNTIRSDIGIAKRVAILALAYPSKKESGGDE
;
A
#
# COMPACT_ATOMS: atom_id res chain seq x y z
N MET A 1 1.46 12.60 -11.27
CA MET A 1 1.30 11.73 -10.08
C MET A 1 -0.07 11.10 -10.14
N SER A 2 -0.21 9.81 -9.83
CA SER A 2 -1.52 9.14 -9.81
C SER A 2 -2.37 9.73 -8.68
N LYS A 3 -3.67 9.90 -8.94
CA LYS A 3 -4.65 10.45 -7.97
C LYS A 3 -4.67 9.71 -6.62
N TYR A 4 -4.21 8.45 -6.58
CA TYR A 4 -4.22 7.57 -5.40
C TYR A 4 -2.82 7.01 -5.09
N GLU A 5 -1.77 7.79 -5.37
CA GLU A 5 -0.39 7.33 -5.25
C GLU A 5 0.02 6.95 -3.82
N GLY A 6 -0.43 7.66 -2.80
CA GLY A 6 -0.17 7.34 -1.40
C GLY A 6 -0.81 6.01 -1.01
N ILE A 7 -2.09 5.80 -1.37
CA ILE A 7 -2.82 4.54 -1.13
C ILE A 7 -2.12 3.39 -1.85
N VAL A 8 -1.74 3.57 -3.12
CA VAL A 8 -1.01 2.55 -3.89
C VAL A 8 0.33 2.22 -3.23
N LYS A 9 1.10 3.22 -2.78
CA LYS A 9 2.38 2.99 -2.08
C LYS A 9 2.19 2.26 -0.75
N MET A 10 1.17 2.62 0.03
CA MET A 10 0.83 1.95 1.29
C MET A 10 0.46 0.48 1.05
N LEU A 11 -0.43 0.21 0.09
CA LEU A 11 -0.83 -1.16 -0.26
C LEU A 11 0.34 -1.96 -0.81
N ARG A 12 1.20 -1.33 -1.62
CA ARG A 12 2.44 -1.93 -2.12
C ARG A 12 3.40 -2.31 -1.00
N PHE A 13 3.50 -1.50 0.06
CA PHE A 13 4.29 -1.87 1.23
C PHE A 13 3.79 -3.18 1.86
N PHE A 14 2.47 -3.36 1.96
CA PHE A 14 1.90 -4.63 2.43
C PHE A 14 2.21 -5.80 1.48
N VAL A 15 2.17 -5.58 0.16
CA VAL A 15 2.60 -6.57 -0.85
C VAL A 15 4.08 -6.95 -0.67
N GLN A 16 4.97 -5.96 -0.53
CA GLN A 16 6.41 -6.18 -0.32
C GLN A 16 6.70 -6.92 0.98
N THR A 17 5.84 -6.74 1.98
CA THR A 17 5.91 -7.46 3.25
C THR A 17 5.07 -8.74 3.25
N LYS A 18 4.68 -9.26 2.08
CA LYS A 18 3.92 -10.52 1.92
C LYS A 18 2.57 -10.55 2.69
N ASN A 19 1.99 -9.39 2.99
CA ASN A 19 0.67 -9.27 3.57
C ASN A 19 -0.34 -8.85 2.49
N PHE A 20 -0.80 -9.82 1.70
CA PHE A 20 -1.68 -9.58 0.55
C PHE A 20 -3.14 -9.32 0.94
N SER A 21 -3.54 -9.66 2.17
CA SER A 21 -4.93 -9.65 2.63
C SER A 21 -5.67 -8.34 2.35
N TYR A 22 -5.03 -7.18 2.58
CA TYR A 22 -5.65 -5.88 2.32
C TYR A 22 -5.87 -5.61 0.84
N VAL A 23 -4.89 -5.98 0.00
CA VAL A 23 -4.96 -5.78 -1.45
C VAL A 23 -6.00 -6.69 -2.07
N ASP A 24 -6.05 -7.94 -1.63
CA ASP A 24 -7.00 -8.93 -2.15
C ASP A 24 -8.43 -8.56 -1.78
N ARG A 25 -8.69 -8.15 -0.53
CA ARG A 25 -10.03 -7.71 -0.10
C ARG A 25 -10.49 -6.45 -0.81
N ILE A 26 -9.61 -5.47 -1.01
CA ILE A 26 -9.92 -4.26 -1.79
C ILE A 26 -10.15 -4.59 -3.27
N GLY A 27 -9.30 -5.42 -3.87
CA GLY A 27 -9.33 -5.73 -5.29
C GLY A 27 -10.51 -6.62 -5.72
N ASN A 28 -11.03 -7.44 -4.80
CA ASN A 28 -12.15 -8.35 -5.03
C ASN A 28 -13.49 -7.84 -4.46
N ALA A 29 -13.53 -6.62 -3.91
CA ALA A 29 -14.76 -6.06 -3.37
C ALA A 29 -15.81 -5.85 -4.48
N LEU A 30 -17.05 -6.26 -4.20
CA LEU A 30 -18.19 -6.10 -5.11
C LEU A 30 -18.98 -4.82 -4.85
N ASN A 31 -18.75 -4.16 -3.71
CA ASN A 31 -19.36 -2.90 -3.32
C ASN A 31 -18.40 -2.11 -2.41
N PRO A 32 -18.68 -0.83 -2.10
CA PRO A 32 -17.75 0.05 -1.39
C PRO A 32 -17.45 -0.37 0.05
N GLU A 33 -18.38 -1.04 0.73
CA GLU A 33 -18.30 -1.22 2.19
C GLU A 33 -17.12 -2.12 2.63
N PRO A 34 -16.85 -3.28 2.01
CA PRO A 34 -15.63 -4.04 2.24
C PRO A 34 -14.34 -3.22 1.99
N VAL A 35 -14.36 -2.29 1.02
CA VAL A 35 -13.21 -1.43 0.74
C VAL A 35 -13.02 -0.41 1.86
N GLU A 36 -14.09 0.23 2.34
CA GLU A 36 -14.06 1.18 3.46
C GLU A 36 -13.50 0.52 4.73
N VAL A 37 -14.01 -0.65 5.10
CA VAL A 37 -13.55 -1.43 6.26
C VAL A 37 -12.09 -1.86 6.10
N THR A 38 -11.73 -2.41 4.95
CA THR A 38 -10.36 -2.90 4.70
C THR A 38 -9.36 -1.76 4.65
N LEU A 39 -9.72 -0.60 4.08
CA LEU A 39 -8.86 0.57 4.04
C LEU A 39 -8.63 1.14 5.44
N HIS A 40 -9.66 1.17 6.29
CA HIS A 40 -9.52 1.54 7.69
C HIS A 40 -8.55 0.60 8.44
N GLU A 41 -8.72 -0.73 8.30
CA GLU A 41 -7.81 -1.72 8.89
C GLU A 41 -6.37 -1.54 8.40
N ALA A 42 -6.18 -1.36 7.09
CA ALA A 42 -4.88 -1.16 6.47
C ALA A 42 -4.20 0.12 6.96
N LEU A 43 -4.92 1.25 7.02
CA LEU A 43 -4.40 2.52 7.54
C LEU A 43 -3.97 2.40 9.00
N ARG A 44 -4.79 1.74 9.83
CA ARG A 44 -4.48 1.52 11.26
C ARG A 44 -3.23 0.66 11.43
N ALA A 45 -3.14 -0.47 10.72
CA ALA A 45 -1.96 -1.34 10.76
C ALA A 45 -0.72 -0.61 10.24
N PHE A 46 -0.85 0.11 9.13
CA PHE A 46 0.25 0.86 8.51
C PHE A 46 0.78 1.95 9.42
N ARG A 47 -0.11 2.67 10.14
CA ARG A 47 0.29 3.70 11.09
C ARG A 47 1.15 3.12 12.22
N SER A 48 0.75 1.99 12.78
CA SER A 48 1.53 1.29 13.82
C SER A 48 2.92 0.87 13.31
N VAL A 49 2.99 0.32 12.09
CA VAL A 49 4.26 -0.02 11.45
C VAL A 49 5.13 1.22 11.25
N ARG A 50 4.56 2.31 10.75
CA ARG A 50 5.30 3.55 10.46
C ARG A 50 5.79 4.26 11.72
N GLU A 51 5.07 4.15 12.84
CA GLU A 51 5.48 4.69 14.13
C GLU A 51 6.62 3.89 14.78
N SER A 52 6.68 2.58 14.51
CA SER A 52 7.75 1.68 15.00
C SER A 52 8.90 1.46 14.01
N ALA A 53 8.83 2.02 12.80
CA ALA A 53 9.83 1.85 11.76
C ALA A 53 11.18 2.48 12.13
N ILE A 54 12.26 1.84 11.66
CA ILE A 54 13.62 2.34 11.84
C ILE A 54 13.81 3.56 10.93
N MET A 55 14.46 4.60 11.45
CA MET A 55 14.82 5.79 10.69
C MET A 55 16.32 5.76 10.36
N ASP A 56 16.66 5.93 9.08
CA ASP A 56 18.06 6.09 8.67
C ASP A 56 18.59 7.51 8.96
N LYS A 57 19.87 7.74 8.64
CA LYS A 57 20.53 9.04 8.89
C LYS A 57 19.95 10.16 8.04
N GLU A 58 19.28 9.81 6.95
CA GLU A 58 18.62 10.69 5.99
C GLU A 58 17.14 10.93 6.34
N GLY A 59 16.65 10.40 7.47
CA GLY A 59 15.29 10.59 7.94
C GLY A 59 14.24 9.71 7.26
N ARG A 60 14.66 8.72 6.46
CA ARG A 60 13.76 7.80 5.76
C ARG A 60 13.43 6.62 6.65
N ARG A 61 12.16 6.21 6.62
CA ARG A 61 11.67 5.08 7.42
C ARG A 61 11.77 3.78 6.64
N TYR A 62 12.17 2.71 7.31
CA TYR A 62 12.19 1.36 6.76
C TYR A 62 11.88 0.31 7.83
N VAL A 63 11.51 -0.89 7.37
CA VAL A 63 11.46 -2.10 8.20
C VAL A 63 12.44 -3.14 7.66
N GLU A 64 12.92 -4.02 8.52
CA GLU A 64 13.70 -5.18 8.10
C GLU A 64 12.80 -6.40 8.06
N LYS A 65 12.76 -7.07 6.90
CA LYS A 65 11.99 -8.29 6.72
C LYS A 65 12.71 -9.20 5.74
N ASP A 66 12.84 -10.47 6.09
CA ASP A 66 13.55 -11.48 5.30
C ASP A 66 14.98 -11.04 4.91
N GLY A 67 15.69 -10.37 5.83
CA GLY A 67 17.05 -9.85 5.59
C GLY A 67 17.13 -8.65 4.64
N LYS A 68 15.98 -8.11 4.19
CA LYS A 68 15.90 -6.97 3.27
C LYS A 68 15.34 -5.74 3.98
N LYS A 69 15.89 -4.56 3.66
CA LYS A 69 15.33 -3.26 4.07
C LYS A 69 14.18 -2.89 3.13
N ILE A 70 12.98 -2.78 3.67
CA ILE A 70 11.79 -2.38 2.93
C ILE A 70 11.43 -0.95 3.32
N PRO A 71 11.51 0.02 2.39
CA PRO A 71 11.13 1.41 2.68
C PRO A 71 9.66 1.52 3.09
N VAL A 72 9.39 2.27 4.16
CA VAL A 72 8.04 2.58 4.63
C VAL A 72 7.62 3.93 4.05
N PRO A 73 6.60 3.99 3.18
CA PRO A 73 6.17 5.26 2.58
C PRO A 73 5.49 6.19 3.60
N SER A 74 5.18 7.41 3.15
CA SER A 74 4.30 8.31 3.90
C SER A 74 2.87 7.76 3.97
N ILE A 75 2.13 8.17 5.00
CA ILE A 75 0.69 7.89 5.12
C ILE A 75 -0.02 8.64 3.99
N PRO A 76 -1.02 8.03 3.31
CA PRO A 76 -1.89 8.74 2.36
C PRO A 76 -2.50 9.99 3.00
N SER A 77 -2.70 11.05 2.22
CA SER A 77 -3.30 12.28 2.77
C SER A 77 -4.80 12.11 3.03
N GLU A 78 -5.34 12.94 3.93
CA GLU A 78 -6.79 12.94 4.21
C GLU A 78 -7.61 13.16 2.93
N GLU A 79 -7.24 14.17 2.13
CA GLU A 79 -7.92 14.47 0.86
C GLU A 79 -7.83 13.32 -0.14
N GLU A 80 -6.69 12.61 -0.20
CA GLU A 80 -6.54 11.42 -1.04
C GLU A 80 -7.50 10.31 -0.61
N VAL A 81 -7.56 10.02 0.69
CA VAL A 81 -8.45 9.00 1.26
C VAL A 81 -9.91 9.37 1.02
N LYS A 82 -10.31 10.59 1.38
CA LYS A 82 -11.69 11.09 1.17
C LYS A 82 -12.11 11.02 -0.30
N THR A 83 -11.21 11.43 -1.19
CA THR A 83 -11.46 11.37 -2.63
C THR A 83 -11.61 9.93 -3.10
N PHE A 84 -10.78 9.01 -2.63
CA PHE A 84 -10.88 7.59 -2.97
C PHE A 84 -12.22 7.00 -2.51
N LEU A 85 -12.60 7.22 -1.24
CA LEU A 85 -13.85 6.73 -0.66
C LEU A 85 -15.09 7.26 -1.41
N ASN A 86 -15.12 8.54 -1.74
CA ASN A 86 -16.21 9.10 -2.55
C ASN A 86 -16.25 8.51 -3.96
N THR A 87 -15.09 8.26 -4.55
CA THR A 87 -15.00 7.76 -5.92
C THR A 87 -15.48 6.31 -6.04
N ILE A 88 -15.10 5.43 -5.10
CA ILE A 88 -15.50 4.01 -5.15
C ILE A 88 -17.01 3.79 -4.97
N ARG A 89 -17.72 4.77 -4.38
CA ARG A 89 -19.19 4.75 -4.29
C ARG A 89 -19.86 4.89 -5.64
N SER A 90 -19.22 5.58 -6.59
CA SER A 90 -19.72 5.74 -7.96
C SER A 90 -19.13 4.70 -8.92
N ASP A 91 -17.88 4.30 -8.72
CA ASP A 91 -17.20 3.29 -9.55
C ASP A 91 -16.30 2.40 -8.68
N ILE A 92 -16.85 1.25 -8.27
CA ILE A 92 -16.13 0.25 -7.48
C ILE A 92 -14.92 -0.33 -8.22
N GLY A 93 -14.90 -0.28 -9.56
CA GLY A 93 -13.79 -0.76 -10.38
C GLY A 93 -12.47 -0.03 -10.09
N ILE A 94 -12.54 1.17 -9.51
CA ILE A 94 -11.36 1.93 -9.09
C ILE A 94 -10.61 1.24 -7.95
N ALA A 95 -11.30 0.55 -7.04
CA ALA A 95 -10.67 -0.26 -6.00
C ALA A 95 -9.79 -1.37 -6.60
N LYS A 96 -10.32 -2.08 -7.61
CA LYS A 96 -9.57 -3.10 -8.35
C LYS A 96 -8.36 -2.55 -9.08
N ARG A 97 -8.48 -1.38 -9.73
CA ARG A 97 -7.35 -0.72 -10.39
C ARG A 97 -6.25 -0.32 -9.39
N VAL A 98 -6.62 0.22 -8.23
CA VAL A 98 -5.66 0.55 -7.16
C VAL A 98 -4.94 -0.70 -6.65
N ALA A 99 -5.66 -1.80 -6.43
CA ALA A 99 -5.07 -3.08 -6.03
C ALA A 99 -4.09 -3.61 -7.10
N ILE A 100 -4.46 -3.58 -8.39
CA ILE A 100 -3.58 -3.96 -9.50
C ILE A 100 -2.30 -3.10 -9.51
N LEU A 101 -2.41 -1.78 -9.34
CA LEU A 101 -1.25 -0.88 -9.30
C LEU A 101 -0.33 -1.12 -8.09
N ALA A 102 -0.90 -1.54 -6.96
CA ALA A 102 -0.13 -1.93 -5.79
C ALA A 102 0.70 -3.19 -6.07
N LEU A 103 0.13 -4.17 -6.77
CA LEU A 103 0.77 -5.43 -7.18
C LEU A 103 1.78 -5.25 -8.32
N ALA A 104 1.52 -4.33 -9.25
CA ALA A 104 2.35 -4.06 -10.43
C ALA A 104 3.65 -3.30 -10.11
N TYR A 105 4.31 -3.65 -9.01
CA TYR A 105 5.65 -3.17 -8.72
C TYR A 105 6.66 -4.11 -9.41
N PRO A 106 7.52 -3.60 -10.32
CA PRO A 106 8.59 -4.42 -10.84
C PRO A 106 9.50 -4.79 -9.67
N SER A 107 9.65 -6.09 -9.41
CA SER A 107 10.76 -6.58 -8.61
C SER A 107 12.02 -6.05 -9.27
N LYS A 108 12.66 -5.05 -8.66
CA LYS A 108 13.96 -4.58 -9.15
C LYS A 108 14.86 -5.81 -9.17
N LYS A 109 15.32 -6.20 -10.37
CA LYS A 109 16.28 -7.29 -10.60
C LYS A 109 17.35 -7.24 -9.51
N GLU A 110 17.63 -8.39 -8.91
CA GLU A 110 18.88 -8.61 -8.22
C GLU A 110 20.01 -8.22 -9.17
N SER A 111 20.74 -7.17 -8.80
CA SER A 111 22.02 -6.87 -9.42
C SER A 111 23.03 -7.87 -8.88
N GLY A 112 23.48 -8.79 -9.73
CA GLY A 112 24.56 -9.77 -9.50
C GLY A 112 24.01 -11.09 -8.96
N GLY A 113 24.31 -12.26 -9.51
CA GLY A 113 25.28 -12.68 -10.50
C GLY A 113 25.48 -14.19 -10.26
N ASP A 114 25.44 -14.98 -11.32
CA ASP A 114 26.25 -16.18 -11.58
C ASP A 114 25.52 -17.07 -12.59
N GLU A 115 26.16 -17.14 -13.77
CA GLU A 115 26.12 -18.16 -14.84
C GLU A 115 24.78 -18.65 -15.41
#